data_AF-A0A2N0KLD7-F1
#
_entry.id   AF-A0A2N0KLD7-F1
#
_cell.length_a   1.000
_cell.length_b   1.000
_cell.length_c   1.000
_cell.angle_alpha   90.00
_cell.angle_beta   90.00
_cell.angle_gamma   90.00
#
_symmetry.space_group_name_H-M   'P 1'
#
loop_
_entity.id
_entity.type
_entity.pdbx_description
1 polymer ?
#
loop_
_entity_poly.entity_id
_entity_poly.type
_entity_poly.pdbx_seq_one_letter_code
_entity_poly.pdbx_strand_id
1 'polypeptide(L)'
;MKTTELFVEQVLIGFLALLPVAILFHDWFLDVIPFEDSRVFVQFAIGAIGLGGAYLVGIVYDRCADTMFGELERFKRITFLQGRNLISDSTVDPFPEEQYRIQVLKSEAASSYMDYLRSRIRLTRALATILPALTFSIVLIQIRDESLDWVWFASLILLGSVYSFSILAKVQAPGFRRFSGHRPFRTDRAQAYLSTKRSLSWFAFRELQTWLFLVLYIGSIGASLASGMYVYVAWASAGFALCLLVTWSWWRITNTFMSFVEDFARFYE
;
A
#
# COMPACT_ATOMS: atom_id res chain seq x y z
N MET A 1 -14.14 16.95 3.04
CA MET A 1 -12.69 16.98 3.34
C MET A 1 -12.12 18.33 2.94
N LYS A 2 -11.24 18.95 3.74
CA LYS A 2 -10.58 20.19 3.32
C LYS A 2 -9.60 19.85 2.21
N THR A 3 -9.60 20.62 1.11
CA THR A 3 -8.71 20.38 -0.04
C THR A 3 -7.24 20.27 0.39
N THR A 4 -6.83 21.03 1.39
CA THR A 4 -5.50 20.99 2.01
C THR A 4 -5.10 19.60 2.54
N GLU A 5 -6.01 18.87 3.17
CA GLU A 5 -5.72 17.54 3.75
C GLU A 5 -5.40 16.53 2.65
N LEU A 6 -6.13 16.58 1.53
CA LEU A 6 -5.87 15.73 0.37
C LEU A 6 -4.49 15.99 -0.22
N PHE A 7 -4.07 17.26 -0.32
CA PHE A 7 -2.74 17.60 -0.82
C PHE A 7 -1.62 17.11 0.12
N VAL A 8 -1.77 17.34 1.42
CA VAL A 8 -0.78 16.92 2.41
C VAL A 8 -0.62 15.39 2.44
N GLU A 9 -1.72 14.65 2.34
CA GLU A 9 -1.69 13.18 2.30
C GLU A 9 -0.91 12.66 1.10
N GLN A 10 -1.15 13.21 -0.09
CA GLN A 10 -0.43 12.80 -1.31
C GLN A 10 1.06 13.15 -1.23
N VAL A 11 1.41 14.32 -0.71
CA VAL A 11 2.81 14.70 -0.47
C VAL A 11 3.48 13.73 0.51
N LEU A 12 2.81 13.37 1.61
CA LEU A 12 3.32 12.42 2.60
C LEU A 12 3.57 11.04 1.98
N ILE A 13 2.59 10.50 1.24
CA ILE A 13 2.72 9.22 0.52
C ILE A 13 3.88 9.30 -0.47
N GLY A 14 4.03 10.42 -1.17
CA GLY A 14 5.12 10.69 -2.09
C GLY A 14 6.50 10.64 -1.45
N PHE A 15 6.70 11.35 -0.35
CA PHE A 15 7.95 11.30 0.41
C PHE A 15 8.24 9.89 0.92
N LEU A 16 7.23 9.19 1.44
CA LEU A 16 7.39 7.80 1.88
C LEU A 16 7.80 6.89 0.71
N ALA A 17 7.24 7.07 -0.48
CA ALA A 17 7.56 6.27 -1.66
C ALA A 17 8.97 6.57 -2.21
N LEU A 18 9.44 7.82 -2.09
CA LEU A 18 10.79 8.24 -2.47
C LEU A 18 11.86 7.81 -1.47
N LEU A 19 11.49 7.64 -0.19
CA LEU A 19 12.45 7.37 0.89
C LEU A 19 13.30 6.09 0.68
N PRO A 20 12.75 4.93 0.26
CA PRO A 20 13.57 3.75 -0.05
C PRO A 20 14.62 4.01 -1.12
N VAL A 21 14.31 4.84 -2.13
CA VAL A 21 15.24 5.22 -3.20
C VAL A 21 16.27 6.21 -2.66
N ALA A 22 15.84 7.23 -1.92
CA ALA A 22 16.73 8.21 -1.32
C ALA A 22 17.77 7.55 -0.39
N ILE A 23 17.37 6.54 0.39
CA ILE A 23 18.29 5.77 1.26
C ILE A 23 19.34 5.01 0.43
N LEU A 24 18.92 4.36 -0.66
CA LEU A 24 19.82 3.55 -1.49
C LEU A 24 20.81 4.37 -2.30
N PHE A 25 20.42 5.59 -2.69
CA PHE A 25 21.23 6.51 -3.48
C PHE A 25 21.72 7.71 -2.67
N HIS A 26 21.80 7.56 -1.34
CA HIS A 26 22.15 8.65 -0.42
C HIS A 26 23.44 9.40 -0.83
N ASP A 27 24.52 8.68 -1.12
CA ASP A 27 25.80 9.31 -1.46
C ASP A 27 25.71 10.10 -2.76
N TRP A 28 25.04 9.52 -3.76
CA TRP A 28 24.79 10.21 -5.03
C TRP A 28 23.95 11.48 -4.82
N PHE A 29 22.95 11.43 -3.93
CA PHE A 29 22.17 12.62 -3.58
C PHE A 29 23.00 13.69 -2.88
N LEU A 30 23.92 13.31 -1.99
CA LEU A 30 24.83 14.26 -1.33
C LEU A 30 25.83 14.88 -2.32
N ASP A 31 26.34 14.10 -3.26
CA ASP A 31 27.30 14.58 -4.28
C ASP A 31 26.64 15.54 -5.29
N VAL A 32 25.39 15.26 -5.67
CA VAL A 32 24.66 16.05 -6.68
C VAL A 32 24.08 17.33 -6.09
N ILE A 33 23.76 17.34 -4.80
CA ILE A 33 23.13 18.50 -4.14
C ILE A 33 24.17 19.21 -3.25
N PRO A 34 24.79 20.31 -3.73
CA PRO A 34 25.77 21.06 -2.95
C PRO A 34 25.07 21.83 -1.81
N PHE A 35 24.92 21.19 -0.66
CA PHE A 35 24.27 21.79 0.52
C PHE A 35 25.15 22.82 1.23
N GLU A 36 26.48 22.69 1.16
CA GLU A 36 27.39 23.50 1.99
C GLU A 36 27.53 24.97 1.55
N ASP A 37 27.46 25.28 0.26
CA ASP A 37 27.72 26.65 -0.26
C ASP A 37 26.55 27.27 -1.06
N SER A 38 25.39 26.60 -1.08
CA SER A 38 24.26 27.07 -1.88
C SER A 38 23.53 28.24 -1.22
N ARG A 39 23.33 29.33 -1.99
CA ARG A 39 22.50 30.47 -1.56
C ARG A 39 21.11 29.99 -1.13
N VAL A 40 20.51 30.65 -0.13
CA VAL A 40 19.15 30.37 0.40
C VAL A 40 18.11 30.11 -0.71
N PHE A 41 18.20 30.86 -1.81
CA PHE A 41 17.32 30.68 -2.97
C PHE A 41 17.42 29.29 -3.62
N VAL A 42 18.62 28.73 -3.74
CA VAL A 42 18.84 27.39 -4.34
C VAL A 42 18.27 26.31 -3.43
N GLN A 43 18.47 26.41 -2.11
CA GLN A 43 17.88 25.49 -1.15
C GLN A 43 16.34 25.54 -1.19
N PHE A 44 15.77 26.75 -1.30
CA PHE A 44 14.32 26.91 -1.48
C PHE A 44 13.81 26.28 -2.78
N ALA A 45 14.51 26.48 -3.90
CA ALA A 45 14.16 25.88 -5.17
C ALA A 45 14.23 24.34 -5.13
N ILE A 46 15.27 23.77 -4.52
CA ILE A 46 15.41 22.32 -4.32
C ILE A 46 14.25 21.80 -3.45
N GLY A 47 13.92 22.48 -2.35
CA GLY A 47 12.79 22.13 -1.50
C GLY A 47 11.45 22.16 -2.25
N ALA A 48 11.22 23.19 -3.07
CA ALA A 48 10.01 23.31 -3.87
C ALA A 48 9.91 22.22 -4.95
N ILE A 49 11.01 21.91 -5.65
CA ILE A 49 11.10 20.82 -6.63
C ILE A 49 10.87 19.48 -5.94
N GLY A 50 11.50 19.25 -4.78
CA GLY A 50 11.32 18.05 -3.97
C GLY A 50 9.86 17.85 -3.54
N LEU A 51 9.20 18.91 -3.08
CA LEU A 51 7.79 18.87 -2.68
C LEU A 51 6.86 18.63 -3.88
N GLY A 52 7.11 19.28 -5.02
CA GLY A 52 6.37 19.03 -6.26
C GLY A 52 6.56 17.61 -6.80
N GLY A 53 7.79 17.11 -6.78
CA GLY A 53 8.13 15.74 -7.15
C GLY A 53 7.48 14.70 -6.24
N ALA A 54 7.55 14.92 -4.91
CA ALA A 54 6.86 14.09 -3.94
C ALA A 54 5.35 14.05 -4.19
N TYR A 55 4.71 15.20 -4.43
CA TYR A 55 3.28 15.24 -4.75
C TYR A 55 2.92 14.38 -5.97
N LEU A 56 3.66 14.53 -7.08
CA LEU A 56 3.41 13.75 -8.30
C LEU A 56 3.62 12.25 -8.09
N VAL A 57 4.72 11.88 -7.42
CA VAL A 57 5.02 10.48 -7.08
C VAL A 57 3.94 9.91 -6.15
N GLY A 58 3.46 10.71 -5.20
CA GLY A 58 2.38 10.35 -4.29
C GLY A 58 1.10 9.95 -5.01
N ILE A 59 0.66 10.76 -5.99
CA ILE A 59 -0.53 10.45 -6.81
C ILE A 59 -0.35 9.12 -7.54
N VAL A 60 0.79 8.94 -8.22
CA VAL A 60 1.06 7.71 -8.98
C VAL A 60 1.10 6.51 -8.04
N TYR A 61 1.78 6.66 -6.91
CA TYR A 61 1.94 5.58 -5.95
C TYR A 61 0.63 5.21 -5.24
N ASP A 62 -0.22 6.18 -4.87
CA ASP A 62 -1.54 5.89 -4.29
C ASP A 62 -2.40 5.06 -5.26
N ARG A 63 -2.32 5.31 -6.57
CA ARG A 63 -2.96 4.47 -7.59
C ARG A 63 -2.34 3.07 -7.69
N CYS A 64 -1.03 2.95 -7.57
CA CYS A 64 -0.38 1.64 -7.49
C CYS A 64 -0.85 0.88 -6.24
N ALA A 65 -0.90 1.54 -5.08
CA ALA A 65 -1.34 0.96 -3.82
C ALA A 65 -2.83 0.55 -3.85
N ASP A 66 -3.72 1.41 -4.39
CA ASP A 66 -5.12 1.10 -4.74
C ASP A 66 -5.18 -0.23 -5.53
N THR A 67 -4.42 -0.28 -6.62
CA THR A 67 -4.43 -1.42 -7.53
C THR A 67 -3.92 -2.66 -6.82
N MET A 68 -2.84 -2.55 -6.05
CA MET A 68 -2.25 -3.66 -5.29
C MET A 68 -3.26 -4.24 -4.32
N PHE A 69 -3.93 -3.43 -3.50
CA PHE A 69 -4.86 -3.88 -2.46
C PHE A 69 -6.30 -4.17 -2.94
N GLY A 70 -6.65 -3.85 -4.18
CA GLY A 70 -8.02 -3.97 -4.67
C GLY A 70 -8.64 -5.37 -4.51
N GLU A 71 -7.87 -6.45 -4.66
CA GLU A 71 -8.39 -7.82 -4.46
C GLU A 71 -8.59 -8.15 -2.97
N LEU A 72 -7.66 -7.74 -2.09
CA LEU A 72 -7.83 -7.82 -0.64
C LEU A 72 -9.07 -7.06 -0.16
N GLU A 73 -9.32 -5.87 -0.72
CA GLU A 73 -10.48 -5.06 -0.37
C GLU A 73 -11.79 -5.71 -0.82
N ARG A 74 -11.83 -6.30 -2.02
CA ARG A 74 -12.99 -7.07 -2.49
C ARG A 74 -13.26 -8.28 -1.59
N PHE A 75 -12.21 -9.05 -1.27
CA PHE A 75 -12.32 -10.16 -0.33
C PHE A 75 -12.85 -9.69 1.02
N LYS A 76 -12.37 -8.54 1.49
CA LYS A 76 -12.81 -7.96 2.75
C LYS A 76 -14.29 -7.58 2.76
N ARG A 77 -14.79 -6.95 1.69
CA ARG A 77 -16.23 -6.63 1.52
C ARG A 77 -17.09 -7.88 1.55
N ILE A 78 -16.66 -8.95 0.87
CA ILE A 78 -17.35 -10.25 0.87
C ILE A 78 -17.46 -10.80 2.29
N THR A 79 -16.34 -10.92 2.99
CA THR A 79 -16.32 -11.48 4.35
C THR A 79 -17.17 -10.64 5.31
N PHE A 80 -17.19 -9.32 5.11
CA PHE A 80 -18.03 -8.42 5.91
C PHE A 80 -19.52 -8.70 5.72
N LEU A 81 -20.00 -8.79 4.47
CA LEU A 81 -21.40 -9.09 4.16
C LEU A 81 -21.86 -10.47 4.65
N GLN A 82 -20.97 -11.47 4.56
CA GLN A 82 -21.25 -12.79 5.11
C GLN A 82 -21.51 -12.77 6.60
N GLY A 83 -20.68 -12.03 7.36
CA GLY A 83 -20.84 -11.89 8.80
C GLY A 83 -22.20 -11.27 9.18
N ARG A 84 -22.86 -10.59 8.24
CA ARG A 84 -24.17 -9.97 8.40
C ARG A 84 -25.33 -10.74 7.75
N ASN A 85 -25.07 -11.88 7.09
CA ASN A 85 -26.04 -12.65 6.31
C ASN A 85 -26.74 -11.83 5.19
N LEU A 86 -26.02 -10.93 4.53
CA LEU A 86 -26.57 -10.03 3.50
C LEU A 86 -26.24 -10.44 2.07
N ILE A 87 -25.65 -11.61 1.87
CA ILE A 87 -25.36 -12.08 0.51
C ILE A 87 -26.68 -12.49 -0.14
N SER A 88 -27.20 -11.61 -0.99
CA SER A 88 -28.22 -11.95 -1.97
C SER A 88 -27.57 -12.72 -3.12
N ASP A 89 -28.28 -13.71 -3.68
CA ASP A 89 -27.88 -14.45 -4.91
C ASP A 89 -27.85 -13.55 -6.17
N SER A 90 -28.04 -12.24 -6.03
CA SER A 90 -27.95 -11.30 -7.14
C SER A 90 -26.55 -11.27 -7.75
N THR A 91 -26.47 -11.08 -9.05
CA THR A 91 -25.22 -10.84 -9.81
C THR A 91 -24.70 -9.40 -9.64
N VAL A 92 -25.36 -8.60 -8.81
CA VAL A 92 -25.03 -7.20 -8.52
C VAL A 92 -24.00 -7.15 -7.38
N ASP A 93 -23.17 -6.10 -7.34
CA ASP A 93 -22.22 -5.89 -6.24
C ASP A 93 -22.96 -6.00 -4.89
N PRO A 94 -22.59 -6.99 -4.05
CA PRO A 94 -23.36 -7.26 -2.85
C PRO A 94 -23.11 -6.20 -1.76
N PHE A 95 -22.13 -5.30 -1.94
CA PHE A 95 -21.96 -4.10 -1.11
C PHE A 95 -21.95 -2.85 -2.01
N PRO A 96 -23.12 -2.23 -2.29
CA PRO A 96 -23.22 -1.05 -3.15
C PRO A 96 -22.69 0.20 -2.43
N GLU A 97 -21.38 0.24 -2.20
CA GLU A 97 -20.70 1.29 -1.44
C GLU A 97 -21.06 2.69 -1.97
N GLU A 98 -21.15 2.86 -3.28
CA GLU A 98 -21.49 4.15 -3.90
C GLU A 98 -22.87 4.64 -3.46
N GLN A 99 -23.86 3.76 -3.39
CA GLN A 99 -25.22 4.11 -2.96
C GLN A 99 -25.22 4.51 -1.48
N TYR A 100 -24.57 3.71 -0.63
CA TYR A 100 -24.48 4.03 0.79
C TYR A 100 -23.73 5.35 1.03
N ARG A 101 -22.68 5.63 0.24
CA ARG A 101 -21.94 6.89 0.34
C ARG A 101 -22.79 8.09 -0.05
N ILE A 102 -23.63 7.98 -1.07
CA ILE A 102 -24.59 9.06 -1.43
C ILE A 102 -25.51 9.38 -0.26
N GLN A 103 -25.94 8.37 0.50
CA GLN A 103 -26.77 8.60 1.69
C GLN A 103 -26.00 9.29 2.80
N VAL A 104 -24.74 8.91 3.05
CA VAL A 104 -23.86 9.57 4.04
C VAL A 104 -23.64 11.06 3.74
N LEU A 105 -23.62 11.47 2.47
CA LEU A 105 -23.48 12.88 2.07
C LEU A 105 -24.64 13.78 2.53
N LYS A 106 -25.78 13.20 2.94
CA LYS A 106 -26.91 13.97 3.50
C LYS A 106 -26.58 14.60 4.86
N SER A 107 -25.55 14.11 5.56
CA SER A 107 -25.11 14.64 6.85
C SER A 107 -23.65 15.08 6.78
N GLU A 108 -23.40 16.36 7.06
CA GLU A 108 -22.04 16.93 7.04
C GLU A 108 -21.11 16.23 8.03
N ALA A 109 -21.60 15.96 9.25
CA ALA A 109 -20.84 15.26 10.28
C ALA A 109 -20.49 13.82 9.84
N ALA A 110 -21.45 13.12 9.23
CA ALA A 110 -21.24 11.76 8.73
C ALA A 110 -20.25 11.74 7.55
N SER A 111 -20.38 12.70 6.62
CA SER A 111 -19.44 12.88 5.51
C SER A 111 -18.02 13.20 5.98
N SER A 112 -17.86 14.06 7.01
CA SER A 112 -16.56 14.38 7.57
C SER A 112 -15.89 13.16 8.20
N TYR A 113 -16.65 12.34 8.95
CA TYR A 113 -16.13 11.10 9.52
C TYR A 113 -15.80 10.05 8.45
N MET A 114 -16.63 9.94 7.41
CA MET A 114 -16.36 9.09 6.25
C MET A 114 -15.04 9.48 5.57
N ASP A 115 -14.82 10.76 5.31
CA ASP A 115 -13.60 11.28 4.69
C ASP A 115 -12.37 10.99 5.56
N TYR A 116 -12.50 11.16 6.89
CA TYR A 116 -11.46 10.81 7.84
C TYR A 116 -11.06 9.33 7.73
N LEU A 117 -12.03 8.41 7.76
CA LEU A 117 -11.74 6.98 7.65
C LEU A 117 -11.08 6.64 6.30
N ARG A 118 -11.54 7.24 5.19
CA ARG A 118 -10.96 7.01 3.86
C ARG A 118 -9.52 7.47 3.77
N SER A 119 -9.19 8.64 4.32
CA SER A 119 -7.81 9.12 4.40
C SER A 119 -6.91 8.13 5.17
N ARG A 120 -7.40 7.59 6.30
CA ARG A 120 -6.65 6.58 7.06
C ARG A 120 -6.48 5.26 6.31
N ILE A 121 -7.49 4.80 5.58
CA ILE A 121 -7.41 3.59 4.76
C ILE A 121 -6.34 3.76 3.66
N ARG A 122 -6.34 4.89 2.96
CA ARG A 122 -5.33 5.20 1.93
C ARG A 122 -3.91 5.24 2.49
N LEU A 123 -3.71 5.96 3.59
CA LEU A 123 -2.40 6.09 4.23
C LEU A 123 -1.88 4.74 4.75
N THR A 124 -2.71 3.97 5.47
CA THR A 124 -2.29 2.65 5.98
C THR A 124 -2.00 1.66 4.87
N ARG A 125 -2.74 1.72 3.76
CA ARG A 125 -2.49 0.93 2.57
C ARG A 125 -1.15 1.29 1.92
N ALA A 126 -0.87 2.58 1.73
CA ALA A 126 0.41 3.04 1.20
C ALA A 126 1.58 2.63 2.12
N LEU A 127 1.42 2.77 3.44
CA LEU A 127 2.43 2.30 4.40
C LEU A 127 2.66 0.79 4.29
N ALA A 128 1.60 -0.02 4.18
CA ALA A 128 1.73 -1.47 4.05
C ALA A 128 2.50 -1.86 2.78
N THR A 129 2.36 -1.13 1.68
CA THR A 129 3.14 -1.40 0.46
C THR A 129 4.56 -0.84 0.48
N ILE A 130 4.82 0.24 1.22
CA ILE A 130 6.14 0.91 1.25
C ILE A 130 7.07 0.30 2.31
N LEU A 131 6.54 -0.06 3.48
CA LEU A 131 7.35 -0.51 4.62
C LEU A 131 8.31 -1.66 4.30
N PRO A 132 7.93 -2.68 3.51
CA PRO A 132 8.85 -3.75 3.13
C PRO A 132 10.02 -3.27 2.26
N ALA A 133 9.77 -2.38 1.29
CA ALA A 133 10.84 -1.72 0.54
C ALA A 133 11.74 -0.89 1.45
N LEU A 134 11.14 -0.09 2.33
CA LEU A 134 11.87 0.78 3.24
C LEU A 134 12.78 -0.03 4.17
N THR A 135 12.25 -1.09 4.78
CA THR A 135 13.00 -2.00 5.65
C THR A 135 14.14 -2.65 4.88
N PHE A 136 13.87 -3.13 3.67
CA PHE A 136 14.87 -3.73 2.80
C PHE A 136 15.98 -2.72 2.45
N SER A 137 15.64 -1.49 2.04
CA SER A 137 16.61 -0.42 1.76
C SER A 137 17.47 -0.06 2.97
N ILE A 138 16.87 0.01 4.17
CA ILE A 138 17.61 0.28 5.41
C ILE A 138 18.60 -0.86 5.71
N VAL A 139 18.19 -2.12 5.58
CA VAL A 139 19.11 -3.25 5.76
C VAL A 139 20.24 -3.20 4.73
N LEU A 140 19.92 -2.90 3.47
CA LEU A 140 20.92 -2.85 2.39
C LEU A 140 21.97 -1.76 2.57
N ILE A 141 21.59 -0.56 3.02
CA ILE A 141 22.57 0.51 3.20
C ILE A 141 23.53 0.18 4.36
N GLN A 142 23.05 -0.49 5.40
CA GLN A 142 23.85 -0.85 6.57
C GLN A 142 24.83 -2.00 6.32
N ILE A 143 24.55 -2.86 5.33
CA ILE A 143 25.48 -3.91 4.91
C ILE A 143 26.42 -3.47 3.79
N ARG A 144 26.21 -2.28 3.20
CA ARG A 144 26.92 -1.85 1.99
C ARG A 144 28.44 -1.92 2.16
N ASP A 145 28.96 -1.38 3.25
CA ASP A 145 30.40 -1.29 3.50
C ASP A 145 31.03 -2.65 3.83
N GLU A 146 30.23 -3.61 4.29
CA GLU A 146 30.67 -4.94 4.76
C GLU A 146 30.38 -6.06 3.73
N SER A 147 29.63 -5.75 2.66
CA SER A 147 29.16 -6.73 1.69
C SER A 147 29.92 -6.67 0.38
N LEU A 148 29.91 -7.79 -0.36
CA LEU A 148 30.43 -7.82 -1.73
C LEU A 148 29.54 -6.97 -2.65
N ASP A 149 30.13 -6.15 -3.52
CA ASP A 149 29.42 -5.26 -4.46
C ASP A 149 28.29 -5.94 -5.23
N TRP A 150 28.45 -7.23 -5.55
CA TRP A 150 27.43 -8.01 -6.25
C TRP A 150 26.17 -8.27 -5.41
N VAL A 151 26.28 -8.38 -4.08
CA VAL A 151 25.13 -8.57 -3.16
C VAL A 151 24.28 -7.30 -3.17
N TRP A 152 24.93 -6.14 -3.09
CA TRP A 152 24.27 -4.85 -3.18
C TRP A 152 23.56 -4.69 -4.53
N PHE A 153 24.25 -4.96 -5.64
CA PHE A 153 23.66 -4.89 -6.98
C PHE A 153 22.50 -5.87 -7.20
N ALA A 154 22.66 -7.13 -6.78
CA ALA A 154 21.60 -8.13 -6.85
C ALA A 154 20.36 -7.72 -6.02
N SER A 155 20.58 -7.09 -4.87
CA SER A 155 19.51 -6.61 -4.01
C SER A 155 18.77 -5.42 -4.61
N LEU A 156 19.47 -4.50 -5.29
CA LEU A 156 18.83 -3.42 -6.05
C LEU A 156 17.96 -3.97 -7.19
N ILE A 157 18.47 -4.95 -7.94
CA ILE A 157 17.71 -5.63 -8.99
C ILE A 157 16.47 -6.31 -8.38
N LEU A 158 16.62 -6.96 -7.22
CA LEU A 158 15.50 -7.59 -6.53
C LEU A 158 14.41 -6.56 -6.18
N LEU A 159 14.78 -5.43 -5.57
CA LEU A 159 13.81 -4.37 -5.23
C LEU A 159 13.11 -3.83 -6.48
N GLY A 160 13.87 -3.48 -7.52
CA GLY A 160 13.33 -2.94 -8.76
C GLY A 160 12.43 -3.93 -9.49
N SER A 161 12.84 -5.19 -9.59
CA SER A 161 12.07 -6.25 -10.26
C SER A 161 10.78 -6.58 -9.52
N VAL A 162 10.81 -6.62 -8.19
CA VAL A 162 9.64 -6.91 -7.35
C VAL A 162 8.55 -5.85 -7.54
N TYR A 163 8.89 -4.55 -7.49
CA TYR A 163 7.89 -3.50 -7.71
C TYR A 163 7.48 -3.38 -9.17
N SER A 164 8.43 -3.48 -10.11
CA SER A 164 8.11 -3.45 -11.55
C SER A 164 7.20 -4.61 -11.94
N PHE A 165 7.47 -5.82 -11.47
CA PHE A 165 6.61 -6.98 -11.68
C PHE A 165 5.25 -6.81 -11.03
N SER A 166 5.16 -6.22 -9.83
CA SER A 166 3.86 -5.96 -9.18
C SER A 166 2.98 -5.01 -10.00
N ILE A 167 3.57 -4.00 -10.63
CA ILE A 167 2.89 -3.05 -11.50
C ILE A 167 2.55 -3.73 -12.84
N LEU A 168 3.52 -4.37 -13.49
CA LEU A 168 3.34 -5.02 -14.78
C LEU A 168 2.35 -6.18 -14.73
N ALA A 169 2.37 -7.00 -13.66
CA ALA A 169 1.41 -8.08 -13.46
C ALA A 169 -0.04 -7.55 -13.41
N LYS A 170 -0.22 -6.30 -12.95
CA LYS A 170 -1.53 -5.64 -12.96
C LYS A 170 -1.78 -4.83 -14.24
N VAL A 171 -0.77 -4.28 -14.91
CA VAL A 171 -0.96 -3.50 -16.15
C VAL A 171 -1.09 -4.38 -17.40
N GLN A 172 -0.24 -5.39 -17.54
CA GLN A 172 -0.08 -6.20 -18.77
C GLN A 172 -0.90 -7.49 -18.80
N ALA A 173 -1.51 -7.91 -17.69
CA ALA A 173 -2.43 -9.04 -17.73
C ALA A 173 -3.48 -8.76 -18.82
N PRO A 174 -3.61 -9.56 -19.91
CA PRO A 174 -4.47 -9.24 -21.05
C PRO A 174 -5.96 -9.07 -20.68
N GLY A 175 -6.34 -9.48 -19.46
CA GLY A 175 -7.62 -9.18 -18.83
C GLY A 175 -7.77 -7.76 -18.25
N PHE A 176 -6.72 -6.94 -18.14
CA PHE A 176 -6.76 -5.64 -17.44
C PHE A 176 -7.25 -4.47 -18.29
N ARG A 177 -7.28 -4.59 -19.63
CA ARG A 177 -8.17 -3.75 -20.47
C ARG A 177 -9.66 -3.93 -20.13
N ARG A 178 -10.02 -5.01 -19.42
CA ARG A 178 -11.36 -5.28 -18.87
C ARG A 178 -11.48 -4.96 -17.38
N PHE A 179 -10.45 -4.42 -16.69
CA PHE A 179 -10.48 -4.12 -15.24
C PHE A 179 -10.43 -2.62 -14.90
N SER A 180 -10.16 -1.73 -15.86
CA SER A 180 -10.46 -0.30 -15.70
C SER A 180 -11.95 0.02 -15.88
N GLY A 181 -12.72 -0.92 -16.43
CA GLY A 181 -14.18 -0.94 -16.37
C GLY A 181 -14.62 -1.89 -15.26
N HIS A 182 -15.68 -1.51 -14.55
CA HIS A 182 -16.42 -2.34 -13.59
C HIS A 182 -16.59 -3.76 -14.15
N ARG A 183 -15.71 -4.71 -13.82
CA ARG A 183 -16.09 -6.11 -14.02
C ARG A 183 -17.25 -6.32 -13.05
N PRO A 184 -18.44 -6.74 -13.54
CA PRO A 184 -19.52 -7.06 -12.65
C PRO A 184 -18.98 -8.06 -11.65
N PHE A 185 -19.18 -7.74 -10.39
CA PHE A 185 -18.74 -8.55 -9.28
C PHE A 185 -19.25 -9.97 -9.49
N ARG A 186 -18.35 -10.92 -9.83
CA ARG A 186 -18.77 -12.30 -10.07
C ARG A 186 -18.96 -12.98 -8.72
N THR A 187 -20.17 -12.86 -8.19
CA THR A 187 -20.65 -13.52 -6.98
C THR A 187 -20.32 -15.01 -6.99
N ASP A 188 -20.36 -15.70 -8.14
CA ASP A 188 -20.01 -17.12 -8.26
C ASP A 188 -18.60 -17.46 -7.72
N ARG A 189 -17.60 -16.61 -8.00
CA ARG A 189 -16.22 -16.85 -7.53
C ARG A 189 -16.08 -16.54 -6.05
N ALA A 190 -16.78 -15.51 -5.59
CA ALA A 190 -16.85 -15.17 -4.18
C ALA A 190 -17.54 -16.29 -3.40
N GLN A 191 -18.75 -16.69 -3.77
CA GLN A 191 -19.49 -17.79 -3.15
C GLN A 191 -18.73 -19.12 -3.22
N ALA A 192 -18.10 -19.47 -4.35
CA ALA A 192 -17.25 -20.67 -4.43
C ALA A 192 -16.06 -20.60 -3.47
N TYR A 193 -15.44 -19.41 -3.34
CA TYR A 193 -14.36 -19.21 -2.39
C TYR A 193 -14.83 -19.41 -0.94
N LEU A 194 -16.00 -18.87 -0.63
CA LEU A 194 -16.62 -18.89 0.68
C LEU A 194 -17.14 -20.27 1.09
N SER A 195 -17.74 -21.00 0.16
CA SER A 195 -18.27 -22.35 0.40
C SER A 195 -17.16 -23.36 0.69
N THR A 196 -15.94 -23.08 0.23
CA THR A 196 -14.81 -23.97 0.48
C THR A 196 -14.31 -23.89 1.93
N LYS A 197 -14.86 -23.04 2.81
CA LYS A 197 -14.38 -22.80 4.19
C LYS A 197 -12.86 -22.61 4.26
N ARG A 198 -12.24 -22.16 3.16
CA ARG A 198 -10.78 -22.03 3.10
C ARG A 198 -10.36 -20.86 3.96
N SER A 199 -9.40 -21.13 4.84
CA SER A 199 -8.92 -20.17 5.83
C SER A 199 -8.34 -18.93 5.16
N LEU A 200 -8.43 -17.79 5.87
CA LEU A 200 -7.81 -16.50 5.52
C LEU A 200 -6.35 -16.64 5.04
N SER A 201 -5.61 -17.60 5.61
CA SER A 201 -4.23 -17.90 5.23
C SER A 201 -4.10 -18.31 3.77
N TRP A 202 -5.03 -19.08 3.21
CA TRP A 202 -4.97 -19.51 1.82
C TRP A 202 -5.22 -18.35 0.85
N PHE A 203 -6.05 -17.37 1.23
CA PHE A 203 -6.17 -16.11 0.49
C PHE A 203 -4.85 -15.35 0.47
N ALA A 204 -4.27 -15.15 1.66
CA ALA A 204 -3.04 -14.41 1.82
C ALA A 204 -1.91 -15.00 0.96
N PHE A 205 -1.79 -16.34 0.90
CA PHE A 205 -0.80 -17.02 0.05
C PHE A 205 -1.06 -16.92 -1.45
N ARG A 206 -2.23 -16.48 -1.92
CA ARG A 206 -2.48 -16.26 -3.35
C ARG A 206 -2.23 -14.84 -3.79
N GLU A 207 -2.27 -13.89 -2.86
CA GLU A 207 -2.09 -12.49 -3.19
C GLU A 207 -0.63 -12.18 -3.50
N LEU A 208 -0.41 -11.56 -4.66
CA LEU A 208 0.93 -11.18 -5.14
C LEU A 208 1.68 -10.28 -4.14
N GLN A 209 0.94 -9.47 -3.39
CA GLN A 209 1.50 -8.56 -2.39
C GLN A 209 2.13 -9.30 -1.21
N THR A 210 1.51 -10.39 -0.76
CA THR A 210 2.06 -11.22 0.31
C THR A 210 3.39 -11.83 -0.14
N TRP A 211 3.47 -12.29 -1.39
CA TRP A 211 4.72 -12.78 -1.96
C TRP A 211 5.77 -11.69 -2.09
N LEU A 212 5.38 -10.48 -2.51
CA LEU A 212 6.28 -9.32 -2.54
C LEU A 212 6.90 -9.07 -1.16
N PHE A 213 6.08 -9.07 -0.11
CA PHE A 213 6.54 -8.87 1.26
C PHE A 213 7.45 -10.01 1.74
N LEU A 214 7.09 -11.26 1.44
CA LEU A 214 7.89 -12.43 1.80
C LEU A 214 9.24 -12.44 1.09
N VAL A 215 9.27 -12.11 -0.21
CA VAL A 215 10.51 -12.07 -1.00
C VAL A 215 11.46 -10.99 -0.47
N LEU A 216 10.96 -9.77 -0.19
CA LEU A 216 11.80 -8.71 0.37
C LEU A 216 12.26 -9.06 1.79
N TYR A 217 11.41 -9.67 2.62
CA TYR A 217 11.79 -10.11 3.96
C TYR A 217 12.86 -11.21 3.94
N ILE A 218 12.66 -12.26 3.14
CA ILE A 218 13.65 -13.34 2.96
C ILE A 218 14.93 -12.78 2.36
N GLY A 219 14.83 -11.83 1.42
CA GLY A 219 15.97 -11.11 0.87
C GLY A 219 16.75 -10.35 1.93
N SER A 220 16.08 -9.59 2.81
CA SER A 220 16.71 -8.89 3.94
C SER A 220 17.44 -9.85 4.87
N ILE A 221 16.81 -10.98 5.24
CA ILE A 221 17.44 -11.99 6.09
C ILE A 221 18.65 -12.61 5.39
N GLY A 222 18.51 -13.00 4.13
CA GLY A 222 19.60 -13.58 3.35
C GLY A 222 20.80 -12.65 3.24
N ALA A 223 20.56 -11.37 2.94
CA ALA A 223 21.60 -10.35 2.86
C ALA A 223 22.28 -10.09 4.23
N SER A 224 21.51 -10.11 5.32
CA SER A 224 22.02 -9.97 6.68
C SER A 224 22.87 -11.17 7.13
N LEU A 225 22.45 -12.40 6.78
CA LEU A 225 23.20 -13.62 7.11
C LEU A 225 24.47 -13.73 6.27
N ALA A 226 24.42 -13.36 4.99
CA ALA A 226 25.57 -13.39 4.09
C ALA A 226 26.67 -12.39 4.49
N SER A 227 26.30 -11.26 5.10
CA SER A 227 27.23 -10.27 5.66
C SER A 227 27.75 -10.61 7.06
N GLY A 228 27.23 -11.68 7.70
CA GLY A 228 27.60 -12.05 9.08
C GLY A 228 27.01 -11.15 10.17
N MET A 229 26.14 -10.21 9.80
CA MET A 229 25.61 -9.17 10.70
C MET A 229 24.22 -9.53 11.21
N TYR A 230 24.16 -10.35 12.27
CA TYR A 230 22.90 -10.86 12.83
C TYR A 230 21.97 -9.76 13.38
N VAL A 231 22.49 -8.59 13.75
CA VAL A 231 21.67 -7.45 14.23
C VAL A 231 20.66 -7.00 13.17
N TYR A 232 21.01 -7.07 11.89
CA TYR A 232 20.13 -6.66 10.80
C TYR A 232 18.99 -7.65 10.53
N VAL A 233 19.13 -8.91 10.96
CA VAL A 233 18.01 -9.87 10.99
C VAL A 233 16.92 -9.36 11.93
N ALA A 234 17.30 -8.84 13.11
CA ALA A 234 16.34 -8.26 14.05
C ALA A 234 15.62 -7.03 13.45
N TRP A 235 16.34 -6.20 12.68
CA TRP A 235 15.74 -5.05 11.98
C TRP A 235 14.76 -5.49 10.89
N ALA A 236 15.13 -6.49 10.08
CA ALA A 236 14.25 -7.08 9.08
C ALA A 236 12.97 -7.66 9.71
N SER A 237 13.11 -8.39 10.82
CA SER A 237 11.97 -8.95 11.56
C SER A 237 11.09 -7.88 12.19
N ALA A 238 11.68 -6.81 12.74
CA ALA A 238 10.93 -5.67 13.27
C ALA A 238 10.14 -4.95 12.17
N GLY A 239 10.76 -4.70 11.01
CA GLY A 239 10.07 -4.10 9.86
C GLY A 239 8.95 -4.98 9.31
N PHE A 240 9.15 -6.30 9.26
CA PHE A 240 8.09 -7.26 8.90
C PHE A 240 6.93 -7.24 9.90
N ALA A 241 7.22 -7.25 11.21
CA ALA A 241 6.20 -7.14 12.25
C ALA A 241 5.41 -5.82 12.14
N LEU A 242 6.10 -4.71 11.88
CA LEU A 242 5.46 -3.42 11.65
C LEU A 242 4.54 -3.44 10.41
N CYS A 243 4.97 -4.06 9.32
CA CYS A 243 4.15 -4.25 8.12
C CYS A 243 2.88 -5.05 8.42
N LEU A 244 2.97 -6.12 9.23
CA LEU A 244 1.81 -6.89 9.67
C LEU A 244 0.86 -6.04 10.52
N LEU A 245 1.39 -5.23 11.45
CA LEU A 245 0.59 -4.33 12.29
C LEU A 245 -0.14 -3.27 11.46
N VAL A 246 0.53 -2.67 10.47
CA VAL A 246 -0.09 -1.70 9.56
C VAL A 246 -1.17 -2.37 8.71
N THR A 247 -0.90 -3.57 8.18
CA THR A 247 -1.89 -4.34 7.40
C THR A 247 -3.11 -4.70 8.25
N TRP A 248 -2.89 -5.10 9.51
CA TRP A 248 -3.96 -5.35 10.46
C TRP A 248 -4.76 -4.09 10.79
N SER A 249 -4.09 -2.95 10.96
CA SER A 249 -4.73 -1.65 11.19
C SER A 249 -5.60 -1.25 9.99
N TRP A 250 -5.08 -1.38 8.77
CA TRP A 250 -5.84 -1.18 7.52
C TRP A 250 -7.10 -2.05 7.48
N TRP A 251 -6.98 -3.33 7.84
CA TRP A 251 -8.10 -4.27 7.89
C TRP A 251 -9.18 -3.85 8.89
N ARG A 252 -8.78 -3.38 10.07
CA ARG A 252 -9.69 -2.90 11.12
C ARG A 252 -10.41 -1.61 10.71
N ILE A 253 -9.70 -0.65 10.15
CA ILE A 253 -10.28 0.64 9.72
C ILE A 253 -11.26 0.42 8.56
N THR A 254 -10.90 -0.43 7.59
CA THR A 254 -11.80 -0.80 6.48
C THR A 254 -13.11 -1.43 6.99
N ASN A 255 -13.02 -2.29 8.01
CA ASN A 255 -14.19 -2.85 8.70
C ASN A 255 -15.07 -1.77 9.33
N THR A 256 -14.48 -0.85 10.08
CA THR A 256 -15.19 0.26 10.71
C THR A 256 -15.86 1.14 9.66
N PHE A 257 -15.18 1.43 8.55
CA PHE A 257 -15.73 2.19 7.43
C PHE A 257 -16.95 1.50 6.82
N MET A 258 -16.87 0.21 6.50
CA MET A 258 -18.00 -0.53 5.92
C MET A 258 -19.19 -0.58 6.87
N SER A 259 -18.97 -0.87 8.17
CA SER A 259 -20.07 -0.85 9.16
C SER A 259 -20.69 0.52 9.28
N PHE A 260 -19.87 1.57 9.37
CA PHE A 260 -20.38 2.94 9.48
C PHE A 260 -21.28 3.32 8.29
N VAL A 261 -20.82 3.05 7.07
CA VAL A 261 -21.53 3.39 5.84
C VAL A 261 -22.82 2.56 5.70
N GLU A 262 -22.78 1.28 6.07
CA GLU A 262 -23.95 0.38 6.08
C GLU A 262 -24.99 0.79 7.14
N ASP A 263 -24.54 0.99 8.39
CA ASP A 263 -25.41 1.34 9.52
C ASP A 263 -26.09 2.68 9.23
N PHE A 264 -25.34 3.68 8.74
CA PHE A 264 -25.91 4.97 8.35
C PHE A 264 -26.97 4.83 7.25
N ALA A 265 -26.72 3.98 6.26
CA ALA A 265 -27.67 3.78 5.17
C ALA A 265 -29.01 3.21 5.67
N ARG A 266 -28.95 2.21 6.56
CA ARG A 266 -30.15 1.58 7.14
C ARG A 266 -31.00 2.48 8.02
N PHE A 267 -30.40 3.49 8.68
CA PHE A 267 -31.14 4.41 9.55
C PHE A 267 -31.86 5.53 8.79
N TYR A 268 -31.51 5.76 7.52
CA TYR A 268 -32.04 6.86 6.69
C TYR A 268 -32.90 6.39 5.51
N GLU A 269 -33.20 5.09 5.44
CA GLU A 269 -34.29 4.51 4.65
C GLU A 269 -35.62 4.58 5.43
#